data_AF-P25434-F1
#
_entry.id   AF-P25434-F1
#
_cell.length_a   1.000
_cell.length_b   1.000
_cell.length_c   1.000
_cell.angle_alpha   90.00
_cell.angle_beta   90.00
_cell.angle_gamma   90.00
#
_symmetry.space_group_name_H-M   'P 1'
#
loop_
_entity.id
_entity.type
_entity.pdbx_description
1 polymer ?
#
loop_
_entity_poly.entity_id
_entity_poly.type
_entity_poly.pdbx_seq_one_letter_code
_entity_poly.pdbx_strand_id
1 'polypeptide(L)' 'RCKESKPGKNGCRGIDDKHWNSQCKTSQTYVRALSKENNKYVG' A
#
# COMPACT_ATOMS: atom_id res chain seq x y z
N ARG A 1 -0.05 -2.71 -5.15
CA ARG A 1 -0.48 -1.46 -4.45
C ARG A 1 -2.00 -1.34 -4.50
N CYS A 2 -2.61 -0.66 -3.53
CA CYS A 2 -4.05 -0.37 -3.57
C CYS A 2 -4.39 0.47 -4.80
N LYS A 3 -5.47 0.11 -5.52
CA LYS A 3 -6.01 0.93 -6.62
C LYS A 3 -6.64 2.22 -6.08
N GLU A 4 -7.38 2.09 -4.99
CA GLU A 4 -8.05 3.17 -4.29
C GLU A 4 -8.06 2.85 -2.78
N SER A 5 -8.16 3.89 -1.95
CA SER A 5 -8.17 3.73 -0.50
C SER A 5 -9.53 3.28 0.06
N LYS A 6 -10.63 3.52 -0.67
CA LYS A 6 -12.01 3.14 -0.28
C LYS A 6 -12.77 2.57 -1.49
N PRO A 7 -12.52 1.30 -1.88
CA PRO A 7 -13.19 0.68 -3.02
C PRO A 7 -14.68 0.36 -2.80
N GLY A 8 -15.18 0.39 -1.56
CA GLY A 8 -16.61 0.34 -1.23
C GLY A 8 -17.14 1.72 -0.80
N LYS A 9 -18.45 1.84 -0.52
CA LYS A 9 -19.10 3.12 -0.17
C LYS A 9 -18.35 3.90 0.93
N ASN A 10 -17.90 3.20 1.98
CA ASN A 10 -17.29 3.82 3.16
C ASN A 10 -15.91 3.27 3.53
N GLY A 11 -15.27 2.47 2.66
CA GLY A 11 -13.98 1.85 2.99
C GLY A 11 -13.66 0.61 2.18
N CYS A 12 -13.10 -0.39 2.85
CA CYS A 12 -12.85 -1.71 2.27
C CYS A 12 -14.18 -2.40 1.95
N ARG A 13 -14.23 -3.12 0.82
CA ARG A 13 -15.42 -3.88 0.43
C ARG A 13 -15.70 -4.99 1.47
N GLY A 14 -16.95 -5.06 1.95
CA GLY A 14 -17.40 -6.10 2.88
C GLY A 14 -17.24 -5.77 4.36
N ILE A 15 -16.77 -4.57 4.71
CA ILE A 15 -16.75 -4.09 6.09
C ILE A 15 -18.11 -3.47 6.43
N ASP A 16 -18.64 -3.83 7.60
CA ASP A 16 -19.80 -3.17 8.20
C ASP A 16 -19.42 -1.77 8.67
N ASP A 17 -19.84 -0.78 7.88
CA ASP A 17 -19.50 0.64 8.05
C ASP A 17 -20.23 1.31 9.22
N LYS A 18 -21.23 0.66 9.81
CA LYS A 18 -21.90 1.15 11.02
C LYS A 18 -21.04 0.98 12.27
N HIS A 19 -20.25 -0.10 12.32
CA HIS A 19 -19.45 -0.45 13.49
C HIS A 19 -17.94 -0.26 13.26
N TRP A 20 -17.49 -0.19 12.00
CA TRP A 20 -16.06 -0.19 11.69
C TRP A 20 -15.68 0.80 10.59
N ASN A 21 -14.68 1.64 10.89
CA ASN A 21 -14.00 2.44 9.89
C ASN A 21 -12.91 1.61 9.21
N SER A 22 -12.89 1.58 7.89
CA SER A 22 -11.90 0.81 7.12
C SER A 22 -11.28 1.61 5.98
N GLN A 23 -10.01 1.32 5.69
CA GLN A 23 -9.27 1.94 4.60
C GLN A 23 -8.22 0.96 4.05
N CYS A 24 -8.14 0.83 2.73
CA CYS A 24 -7.07 0.09 2.06
C CYS A 24 -5.80 0.95 2.02
N LYS A 25 -4.67 0.42 2.53
CA LYS A 25 -3.35 1.06 2.48
C LYS A 25 -2.34 0.13 1.82
N THR A 26 -1.42 0.70 1.03
CA THR A 26 -0.33 -0.07 0.44
C THR A 26 0.77 -0.23 1.48
N SER A 27 1.09 -1.47 1.82
CA SER A 27 2.26 -1.79 2.64
C SER A 27 3.49 -1.99 1.77
N GLN A 28 4.64 -1.59 2.30
CA GLN A 28 5.94 -1.78 1.67
C GLN A 28 6.68 -2.92 2.39
N THR A 29 7.56 -3.59 1.66
CA THR A 29 8.47 -4.60 2.21
C THR A 29 9.82 -4.48 1.52
N TYR A 30 10.88 -4.89 2.21
CA TYR A 30 12.24 -4.88 1.66
C TYR A 30 12.46 -6.09 0.76
N VAL A 31 13.05 -5.85 -0.41
CA VAL A 31 13.52 -6.87 -1.34
C VAL A 31 14.92 -6.49 -1.81
N ARG A 32 15.77 -7.47 -2.10
CA ARG A 32 17.08 -7.18 -2.71
C ARG A 32 16.90 -6.79 -4.17
N ALA A 33 17.62 -5.78 -4.62
CA ALA A 33 17.72 -5.38 -6.00
C ALA A 33 19.13 -4.82 -6.25
N LEU A 34 19.67 -5.00 -7.45
CA LEU A 34 20.88 -4.30 -7.87
C LEU A 34 20.55 -2.81 -7.96
N SER A 35 21.22 -2.02 -7.13
CA SER A 35 20.94 -0.60 -6.95
C SER A 35 22.21 0.23 -7.16
N LYS A 36 22.04 1.51 -7.48
CA LYS A 36 23.17 2.42 -7.62
C LYS A 36 22.87 3.76 -6.96
N GLU A 37 23.69 4.14 -5.99
CA GLU A 37 23.57 5.44 -5.34
C GLU A 37 24.35 6.49 -6.14
N ASN A 38 23.68 7.60 -6.48
CA ASN A 38 24.25 8.74 -7.23
C ASN A 38 24.98 8.35 -8.53
N ASN A 39 24.59 7.24 -9.15
CA ASN A 39 25.29 6.65 -10.30
C ASN A 39 26.80 6.42 -10.04
N LYS A 40 27.23 6.23 -8.78
CA LYS A 40 28.62 5.99 -8.38
C LYS A 40 28.81 4.68 -7.62
N TYR A 41 27.95 4.36 -6.66
CA TYR A 41 28.11 3.18 -5.80
C TYR A 41 27.11 2.10 -6.19
N VAL A 42 27.57 0.99 -6.75
CA VAL A 42 26.74 -0.17 -7.09
C VAL A 42 26.66 -1.09 -5.88
N GLY A 43 25.45 -1.48 -5.46
CA GLY A 43 25.17 -2.32 -4.29
C GLY A 43 23.97 -3.24 -4.46
#